data_AF-L9KHA5-F1
#
_entry.id   AF-L9KHA5-F1
#
_cell.length_a   1.000
_cell.length_b   1.000
_cell.length_c   1.000
_cell.angle_alpha   90.00
_cell.angle_beta   90.00
_cell.angle_gamma   90.00
#
_symmetry.space_group_name_H-M   'P 1'
#
loop_
_entity.id
_entity.type
_entity.pdbx_description
1 polymer ?
#
loop_
_entity_poly.entity_id
_entity_poly.type
_entity_poly.pdbx_seq_one_letter_code
_entity_poly.pdbx_strand_id
1 'polypeptide(L)'
;MLHGGYPNLKSVNELIYKSGYGKISKKRIALTDNALIARSLDKFGIICMEDLIHDIYTVGRRFKEANNLLWPFTLSSPPGGMKKKTTHFVEGGDAGNRED
;
A
#
# COMPACT_ATOMS: atom_id res chain seq x y z
N MET A 1 10.22 10.84 8.76
CA MET A 1 8.95 11.49 9.14
C MET A 1 7.84 10.76 8.41
N LEU A 2 6.89 10.19 9.15
CA LEU A 2 5.76 9.46 8.55
C LEU A 2 4.55 10.40 8.54
N HIS A 3 3.88 10.46 7.41
CA HIS A 3 2.60 11.12 7.24
C HIS A 3 1.54 10.02 7.09
N GLY A 4 0.50 10.06 7.90
CA GLY A 4 -0.59 9.07 7.90
C GLY A 4 -1.92 9.72 7.58
N GLY A 5 -2.88 8.92 7.13
CA GLY A 5 -4.28 9.31 6.87
C GLY A 5 -5.09 8.08 6.50
N TYR A 6 -6.41 8.19 6.35
CA TYR A 6 -7.23 7.05 5.99
C TYR A 6 -7.24 6.88 4.47
N PRO A 7 -6.79 5.72 3.96
CA PRO A 7 -6.74 5.52 2.53
C PRO A 7 -8.14 5.26 1.99
N ASN A 8 -8.55 5.99 0.96
CA ASN A 8 -9.73 5.69 0.17
C ASN A 8 -9.49 4.46 -0.75
N LEU A 9 -10.55 3.72 -1.10
CA LEU A 9 -10.45 2.54 -1.99
C LEU A 9 -9.73 2.86 -3.30
N LYS A 10 -10.01 4.03 -3.88
CA LYS A 10 -9.35 4.52 -5.10
C LYS A 10 -7.84 4.70 -4.90
N SER A 11 -7.43 5.26 -3.76
CA SER A 11 -6.02 5.47 -3.42
C SER A 11 -5.28 4.14 -3.26
N VAL A 12 -5.89 3.17 -2.56
CA VAL A 12 -5.31 1.82 -2.42
C VAL A 12 -5.18 1.13 -3.77
N ASN A 13 -6.23 1.21 -4.60
CA ASN A 13 -6.23 0.63 -5.94
C ASN A 13 -5.09 1.23 -6.79
N GLU A 14 -5.02 2.56 -6.92
CA GLU A 14 -3.95 3.21 -7.69
C GLU A 14 -2.56 2.85 -7.16
N LEU A 15 -2.38 2.80 -5.85
CA LEU A 15 -1.09 2.46 -5.21
C LEU A 15 -0.64 1.03 -5.57
N ILE A 16 -1.55 0.07 -5.49
CA ILE A 16 -1.27 -1.35 -5.79
C ILE A 16 -1.04 -1.53 -7.29
N TYR A 17 -1.80 -0.89 -8.16
CA TYR A 17 -1.60 -1.03 -9.61
C TYR A 17 -0.34 -0.32 -10.12
N LYS A 18 -0.05 0.89 -9.62
CA LYS A 18 1.05 1.72 -10.11
C LYS A 18 2.38 1.42 -9.45
N SER A 19 2.35 0.97 -8.21
CA SER A 19 3.55 0.76 -7.40
C SER A 19 3.51 -0.52 -6.58
N GLY A 20 2.57 -1.43 -6.86
CA GLY A 20 2.50 -2.74 -6.23
C GLY A 20 3.65 -3.64 -6.68
N TYR A 21 4.58 -3.83 -5.75
CA TYR A 21 5.61 -4.86 -5.88
C TYR A 21 5.34 -5.93 -4.83
N GLY A 22 5.45 -7.18 -5.24
CA GLY A 22 5.39 -8.35 -4.39
C GLY A 22 6.79 -8.78 -3.97
N LYS A 23 6.93 -9.20 -2.71
CA LYS A 23 8.08 -9.88 -2.15
C LYS A 23 7.93 -11.38 -2.37
N ILE A 24 8.32 -11.86 -3.54
CA ILE A 24 8.25 -13.29 -3.86
C ILE A 24 9.67 -13.86 -3.87
N SER A 25 9.91 -14.91 -3.08
CA SER A 25 11.24 -15.53 -2.93
C SER A 25 12.35 -14.54 -2.59
N LYS A 26 12.07 -13.58 -1.68
CA LYS A 26 12.97 -12.48 -1.27
C LYS A 26 13.38 -11.52 -2.41
N LYS A 27 12.76 -11.61 -3.58
CA LYS A 27 12.96 -10.68 -4.70
C LYS A 27 11.78 -9.72 -4.80
N ARG A 28 12.07 -8.49 -5.25
CA ARG A 28 11.05 -7.49 -5.58
C ARG A 28 10.59 -7.76 -7.00
N ILE A 29 9.34 -8.20 -7.16
CA ILE A 29 8.72 -8.53 -8.45
C ILE A 29 7.49 -7.64 -8.62
N ALA A 30 7.28 -7.07 -9.81
CA ALA A 30 6.08 -6.30 -10.09
C ALA A 30 4.86 -7.24 -10.06
N LEU A 31 3.82 -6.86 -9.32
CA LEU A 31 2.56 -7.58 -9.35
C LEU A 31 1.84 -7.14 -10.63
N THR A 32 2.07 -7.85 -11.74
CA THR A 32 1.41 -7.58 -13.03
C THR A 32 0.41 -8.67 -13.40
N ASP A 33 0.47 -9.81 -12.74
CA ASP A 33 -0.31 -10.99 -13.10
C ASP A 33 -0.88 -11.66 -11.84
N ASN A 34 -2.13 -12.10 -11.92
CA ASN A 34 -2.84 -12.73 -10.81
C ASN A 34 -2.20 -14.06 -10.39
N ALA A 35 -1.53 -14.78 -11.29
CA ALA A 35 -0.84 -16.02 -10.96
C ALA A 35 0.31 -15.80 -9.97
N LEU A 36 0.94 -14.62 -9.96
CA LEU A 36 1.99 -14.29 -8.98
C LEU A 36 1.42 -14.13 -7.57
N ILE A 37 0.20 -13.59 -7.47
CA ILE A 37 -0.53 -13.42 -6.21
C ILE A 37 -1.04 -14.77 -5.72
N ALA A 38 -1.76 -15.50 -6.58
CA ALA A 38 -2.27 -16.83 -6.28
C ALA A 38 -1.14 -17.76 -5.80
N ARG A 39 0.01 -17.80 -6.48
CA ARG A 39 1.14 -18.65 -6.05
C ARG A 39 1.58 -18.42 -4.60
N SER A 40 1.41 -17.20 -4.08
CA SER A 40 1.86 -16.84 -2.74
C SER A 40 0.74 -16.90 -1.69
N LEU A 41 -0.50 -16.56 -2.08
CA LEU A 41 -1.63 -16.33 -1.17
C LEU A 41 -2.88 -17.18 -1.48
N ASP A 42 -2.84 -18.09 -2.45
CA ASP A 42 -3.95 -19.01 -2.78
C ASP A 42 -4.43 -19.79 -1.55
N LYS A 43 -3.49 -20.24 -0.71
CA LYS A 43 -3.78 -20.89 0.59
C LYS A 43 -4.57 -20.04 1.59
N PHE A 44 -4.66 -18.74 1.37
CA PHE A 44 -5.40 -17.80 2.22
C PHE A 44 -6.71 -17.34 1.58
N GLY A 45 -7.01 -17.79 0.36
CA GLY A 45 -8.19 -17.38 -0.40
C GLY A 45 -7.98 -16.15 -1.29
N ILE A 46 -6.76 -15.58 -1.32
CA ILE A 46 -6.46 -14.39 -2.14
C ILE A 46 -5.87 -14.85 -3.47
N ILE A 47 -6.71 -14.86 -4.50
CA ILE A 47 -6.40 -15.43 -5.82
C ILE A 47 -6.00 -14.33 -6.82
N CYS A 48 -6.53 -13.13 -6.65
CA CYS A 48 -6.42 -12.03 -7.62
C CYS A 48 -6.07 -10.70 -6.94
N MET A 49 -5.72 -9.70 -7.77
CA MET A 49 -5.46 -8.32 -7.33
C MET A 49 -6.61 -7.72 -6.51
N GLU A 50 -7.85 -7.90 -6.96
CA GLU A 50 -9.03 -7.32 -6.31
C GLU A 50 -9.24 -7.85 -4.90
N ASP A 51 -9.03 -9.15 -4.71
CA ASP A 51 -9.14 -9.80 -3.41
C ASP A 51 -8.06 -9.26 -2.45
N LEU A 52 -6.84 -9.04 -2.96
CA LEU A 52 -5.76 -8.41 -2.22
C LEU A 52 -6.10 -6.96 -1.82
N ILE A 53 -6.61 -6.15 -2.75
CA ILE A 53 -7.00 -4.76 -2.50
C ILE A 53 -8.13 -4.71 -1.47
N HIS A 54 -9.11 -5.60 -1.60
CA HIS A 54 -10.25 -5.68 -0.70
C HIS A 54 -9.82 -6.08 0.72
N ASP A 55 -8.97 -7.10 0.87
CA ASP A 55 -8.47 -7.54 2.19
C ASP A 55 -7.58 -6.47 2.85
N ILE A 56 -6.78 -5.73 2.06
CA ILE A 56 -5.98 -4.59 2.54
C ILE A 56 -6.88 -3.44 3.01
N TYR A 57 -7.89 -3.07 2.22
CA TYR A 57 -8.76 -1.94 2.51
C TYR A 57 -9.72 -2.20 3.67
N THR A 58 -10.32 -3.39 3.71
CA THR A 58 -11.28 -3.79 4.76
C THR A 58 -10.60 -4.29 6.03
N VAL A 59 -9.26 -4.39 6.03
CA VAL A 59 -8.47 -4.97 7.12
C VAL A 59 -9.00 -6.38 7.46
N GLY A 60 -9.02 -7.23 6.44
CA GLY A 60 -9.55 -8.58 6.54
C GLY A 60 -8.72 -9.49 7.45
N ARG A 61 -9.18 -10.74 7.63
CA ARG A 61 -8.53 -11.71 8.53
C ARG A 61 -7.09 -12.04 8.12
N ARG A 62 -6.75 -11.84 6.84
CA ARG A 62 -5.45 -12.21 6.23
C ARG A 62 -4.61 -10.98 5.88
N PHE A 63 -4.96 -9.82 6.45
CA PHE A 63 -4.27 -8.56 6.23
C PHE A 63 -2.75 -8.67 6.44
N LYS A 64 -2.34 -9.44 7.46
CA LYS A 64 -0.92 -9.66 7.77
C LYS A 64 -0.19 -10.38 6.63
N GLU A 65 -0.80 -11.39 6.03
CA GLU A 65 -0.21 -12.13 4.91
C GLU A 65 -0.21 -11.28 3.63
N ALA A 66 -1.31 -10.58 3.34
CA ALA A 66 -1.41 -9.63 2.23
C ALA A 66 -0.35 -8.52 2.33
N ASN A 67 -0.21 -7.89 3.49
CA ASN A 67 0.78 -6.84 3.72
C ASN A 67 2.23 -7.34 3.69
N ASN A 68 2.49 -8.58 4.11
CA ASN A 68 3.84 -9.18 4.01
C ASN A 68 4.22 -9.54 2.57
N LEU A 69 3.23 -9.84 1.71
CA LEU A 69 3.47 -10.01 0.28
C LEU A 69 3.89 -8.67 -0.33
N LEU A 70 3.27 -7.56 0.08
CA LEU A 70 3.60 -6.25 -0.47
C LEU A 70 5.00 -5.80 -0.04
N TRP A 71 5.80 -5.39 -1.01
CA TRP A 71 7.05 -4.68 -0.77
C TRP A 71 6.73 -3.23 -0.40
N PRO A 72 7.48 -2.59 0.52
CA PRO A 72 7.27 -1.19 0.86
C PRO A 72 7.27 -0.30 -0.39
N PHE A 73 6.17 0.45 -0.55
CA PHE A 73 5.95 1.30 -1.71
C PHE A 73 7.03 2.38 -1.78
N THR A 74 7.71 2.46 -2.93
CA THR A 74 8.65 3.56 -3.20
C THR A 74 7.86 4.66 -3.89
N LEU A 75 7.46 5.68 -3.14
CA LEU A 75 6.74 6.84 -3.67
C LEU A 75 7.71 7.93 -4.12
N SER A 76 7.39 8.58 -5.23
CA SER A 76 8.07 9.78 -5.71
C SER A 76 7.65 11.00 -4.88
N SER A 77 8.48 12.04 -4.90
CA SER A 77 8.16 13.32 -4.26
C SER A 77 6.83 13.89 -4.80
N PRO A 78 5.97 14.46 -3.92
CA PRO A 78 4.68 14.99 -4.35
C PRO A 78 4.87 16.20 -5.28
N PRO A 79 4.07 16.30 -6.36
CA PRO A 79 4.08 17.48 -7.22
C PRO A 79 3.60 18.70 -6.41
N GLY A 80 4.43 19.75 -6.35
CA GLY A 80 4.18 20.94 -5.52
C GLY A 80 5.06 21.05 -4.26
N GLY A 81 5.90 20.04 -3.97
CA GLY A 81 6.85 20.08 -2.85
C GLY A 81 6.19 19.82 -1.50
N MET A 82 7.00 19.82 -0.44
CA MET A 82 6.53 19.70 0.95
C MET A 82 6.67 21.09 1.60
N LYS A 83 5.62 21.60 2.24
CA LYS A 83 5.62 22.94 2.85
C LYS A 83 6.59 23.01 4.02
N LYS A 84 6.51 22.06 4.96
CA LYS A 84 7.41 21.96 6.13
C LYS A 84 7.47 20.51 6.63
N LYS A 85 8.55 19.81 6.27
CA LYS A 85 8.76 18.39 6.58
C LYS A 85 8.73 18.05 8.08
N THR A 86 9.09 18.98 8.96
CA THR A 86 9.33 18.74 10.39
C THR A 86 8.20 19.15 11.32
N THR A 87 7.24 19.96 10.86
CA THR A 87 6.18 20.50 11.72
C THR A 87 4.93 19.62 11.62
N HIS A 88 4.19 19.46 12.72
CA HIS A 88 2.96 18.67 12.74
C HIS A 88 1.88 19.31 11.86
N PHE A 89 0.98 18.50 11.27
CA PHE A 89 -0.05 18.97 10.34
C PHE A 89 -0.95 20.03 10.97
N VAL A 90 -1.31 19.86 12.24
CA VAL A 90 -2.12 20.82 13.02
C VAL A 90 -1.41 22.18 13.20
N GLU A 91 -0.07 22.22 13.18
CA GLU A 91 0.72 23.45 13.24
C GLU A 91 1.04 24.04 11.85
N GLY A 92 0.42 23.53 10.78
CA GLY A 92 0.66 23.98 9.41
C GLY A 92 1.89 23.35 8.74
N GLY A 93 2.39 22.23 9.27
CA GLY A 93 3.41 21.40 8.62
C GLY A 93 2.86 20.19 7.86
N ASP A 94 3.74 19.26 7.51
CA ASP A 94 3.43 18.05 6.74
C ASP A 94 3.63 16.74 7.53
N ALA A 95 4.00 16.80 8.80
CA ALA A 95 4.22 15.61 9.63
C ALA A 95 2.96 15.24 10.44
N GLY A 96 2.72 13.94 10.68
CA GLY A 96 1.58 13.50 11.51
C GLY A 96 0.37 13.03 10.69
N ASN A 97 -0.76 12.84 11.37
CA ASN A 97 -1.99 12.30 10.77
C ASN A 97 -2.80 13.42 10.09
N ARG A 98 -3.13 13.27 8.81
CA ARG A 98 -4.20 14.01 8.13
C ARG A 98 -5.44 13.13 8.23
N GLU A 99 -6.34 13.46 9.15
CA GLU A 99 -7.56 12.71 9.47
C GLU A 99 -8.64 12.76 8.37
N ASP A 100 -8.25 12.75 7.10
CA ASP A 100 -9.19 12.62 5.96
C ASP A 100 -9.61 11.15 5.81
#